data_AF-A0A847L6K4-F1
#
_entry.id   AF-A0A847L6K4-F1
#
_cell.length_a   1.000
_cell.length_b   1.000
_cell.length_c   1.000
_cell.angle_alpha   90.00
_cell.angle_beta   90.00
_cell.angle_gamma   90.00
#
_symmetry.space_group_name_H-M   'P 1'
#
loop_
_entity.id
_entity.type
_entity.pdbx_description
1 polymer ?
#
loop_
_entity_poly.entity_id
_entity_poly.type
_entity_poly.pdbx_seq_one_letter_code
_entity_poly.pdbx_strand_id
1 'polypeptide(L)'
;MKKILTLASLFFICFATAKSEKSTIIHDILNDYVVQKVDEMQQIIKFSDTQAEQLKKLELRFLLDVQKAENCCFCNPQKRVDKLRAKKYLAAEKILPKYQFIQYKAIDNKEVKRHPEIAE
;
A
#
# COMPACT_ATOMS: atom_id res chain seq x y z
N MET A 1 -47.57 21.20 -33.64
CA MET A 1 -47.14 21.45 -32.24
C MET A 1 -46.09 20.39 -31.87
N LYS A 2 -44.85 20.48 -32.40
CA LYS A 2 -43.62 20.97 -31.75
C LYS A 2 -43.68 21.02 -30.20
N LYS A 3 -42.66 20.40 -29.57
CA LYS A 3 -42.19 20.48 -28.17
C LYS A 3 -42.52 19.27 -27.27
N ILE A 4 -41.88 18.14 -27.56
CA ILE A 4 -41.45 17.18 -26.52
C ILE A 4 -39.96 16.92 -26.80
N LEU A 5 -39.16 17.99 -26.88
CA LEU A 5 -38.20 18.35 -25.84
C LEU A 5 -37.54 17.11 -25.20
N THR A 6 -36.68 16.50 -26.00
CA THR A 6 -35.42 15.86 -25.61
C THR A 6 -34.84 16.46 -24.33
N LEU A 7 -35.17 15.87 -23.18
CA LEU A 7 -34.64 16.27 -21.87
C LEU A 7 -34.08 15.06 -21.10
N ALA A 8 -33.48 14.09 -21.82
CA ALA A 8 -32.88 12.90 -21.21
C ALA A 8 -31.35 12.81 -21.41
N SER A 9 -30.70 13.85 -21.96
CA SER A 9 -29.28 13.79 -22.35
C SER A 9 -28.35 14.76 -21.60
N LEU A 10 -28.78 15.39 -20.50
CA LEU A 10 -27.99 16.44 -19.83
C LEU A 10 -27.66 16.20 -18.35
N PHE A 11 -27.73 14.95 -17.88
CA PHE A 11 -27.19 14.57 -16.58
C PHE A 11 -26.11 13.52 -16.80
N PHE A 12 -24.92 13.74 -16.23
CA PHE A 12 -23.65 13.00 -16.40
C PHE A 12 -22.58 13.65 -17.29
N ILE A 13 -22.39 14.97 -17.19
CA ILE A 13 -21.06 15.56 -17.36
C ILE A 13 -20.73 16.31 -16.08
N CYS A 14 -19.76 15.77 -15.34
CA CYS A 14 -18.87 16.39 -14.35
C CYS A 14 -18.56 15.43 -13.18
N PHE A 15 -17.85 14.34 -13.45
CA PHE A 15 -16.92 13.77 -12.47
C PHE A 15 -15.48 14.07 -12.92
N ALA A 16 -15.20 15.34 -13.20
CA ALA A 16 -13.83 15.79 -13.42
C ALA A 16 -13.17 16.06 -12.06
N THR A 17 -12.44 15.04 -11.59
CA THR A 17 -11.11 15.16 -10.98
C THR A 17 -10.92 16.13 -9.79
N ALA A 18 -11.44 15.76 -8.62
CA ALA A 18 -10.93 16.23 -7.32
C ALA A 18 -10.07 15.16 -6.61
N LYS A 19 -9.34 14.32 -7.37
CA LYS A 19 -8.56 13.20 -6.82
C LYS A 19 -7.10 13.54 -6.49
N SER A 20 -6.61 14.74 -6.80
CA SER A 20 -5.16 15.04 -6.75
C SER A 20 -4.64 15.32 -5.33
N GLU A 21 -5.28 16.22 -4.56
CA GLU A 21 -4.76 16.63 -3.24
C GLU A 21 -4.84 15.50 -2.20
N LYS A 22 -5.95 14.74 -2.19
CA LYS A 22 -6.12 13.58 -1.31
C LYS A 22 -5.09 12.47 -1.59
N SER A 23 -4.64 12.33 -2.84
CA SER A 23 -3.65 11.33 -3.21
C SER A 23 -2.25 11.66 -2.68
N THR A 24 -1.88 12.94 -2.65
CA THR A 24 -0.57 13.38 -2.14
C THR A 24 -0.49 13.23 -0.62
N ILE A 25 -1.53 13.66 0.12
CA ILE A 25 -1.56 13.55 1.58
C ILE A 25 -1.43 12.09 2.03
N ILE A 26 -2.15 11.17 1.38
CA ILE A 26 -2.07 9.75 1.73
C ILE A 26 -0.68 9.19 1.41
N HIS A 27 -0.07 9.59 0.28
CA HIS A 27 1.28 9.17 -0.05
C HIS A 27 2.28 9.58 1.05
N ASP A 28 2.21 10.83 1.52
CA ASP A 28 3.15 11.35 2.52
C ASP A 28 2.98 10.65 3.87
N ILE A 29 1.74 10.42 4.32
CA ILE A 29 1.46 9.66 5.55
C ILE A 29 2.03 8.23 5.45
N LEU A 30 1.81 7.55 4.32
CA LEU A 30 2.34 6.21 4.11
C LEU A 30 3.87 6.21 4.04
N ASN A 31 4.47 7.23 3.44
CA ASN A 31 5.91 7.39 3.39
C ASN A 31 6.51 7.55 4.78
N ASP A 32 5.96 8.44 5.60
CA ASP A 32 6.45 8.69 6.96
C ASP A 32 6.32 7.45 7.85
N TYR A 33 5.18 6.76 7.77
CA TYR A 33 4.97 5.48 8.44
C TYR A 33 6.03 4.44 8.03
N VAL A 34 6.30 4.33 6.72
CA VAL A 34 7.28 3.37 6.20
C VAL A 34 8.70 3.73 6.61
N VAL A 35 9.06 5.01 6.60
CA VAL A 35 10.37 5.49 7.07
C VAL A 35 10.57 5.07 8.52
N GLN A 36 9.61 5.41 9.39
CA GLN A 36 9.68 5.07 10.81
C GLN A 36 9.77 3.55 11.02
N LYS A 37 8.87 2.79 10.40
CA LYS A 37 8.84 1.33 10.50
C LYS A 37 10.17 0.69 10.11
N VAL A 38 10.73 1.08 8.96
CA VAL A 38 11.98 0.48 8.48
C VAL A 38 13.17 0.93 9.33
N ASP A 39 13.19 2.16 9.83
CA ASP A 39 14.25 2.64 10.72
C ASP A 39 14.25 1.90 12.07
N GLU A 40 13.07 1.67 12.66
CA GLU A 40 12.93 0.82 13.85
C GLU A 40 13.43 -0.61 13.58
N MET A 41 13.02 -1.20 12.45
CA MET A 41 13.50 -2.52 12.04
C MET A 41 15.02 -2.54 11.80
N GLN A 42 15.59 -1.46 11.26
CA GLN A 42 17.03 -1.34 11.02
C GLN A 42 17.80 -1.31 12.34
N GLN A 43 17.28 -0.59 13.34
CA GLN A 43 17.88 -0.54 14.67
C GLN A 43 17.89 -1.91 15.35
N ILE A 44 16.89 -2.76 15.10
CA ILE A 44 16.76 -4.10 15.69
C ILE A 44 17.59 -5.13 14.91
N ILE A 45 17.44 -5.19 13.59
CA ILE A 45 17.98 -6.24 12.72
C ILE A 45 19.41 -5.92 12.23
N LYS A 46 19.79 -4.64 12.24
CA LYS A 46 21.10 -4.12 11.81
C LYS A 46 21.42 -4.42 10.34
N PHE A 47 20.47 -4.19 9.43
CA PHE A 47 20.76 -4.15 7.98
C PHE A 47 21.35 -2.79 7.55
N SER A 48 22.01 -2.75 6.40
CA SER A 48 22.72 -1.55 5.93
C SER A 48 21.76 -0.44 5.49
N ASP A 49 22.26 0.79 5.42
CA ASP A 49 21.46 1.95 4.96
C ASP A 49 20.93 1.74 3.54
N THR A 50 21.73 1.11 2.67
CA THR A 50 21.30 0.75 1.31
C THR A 50 20.13 -0.24 1.33
N GLN A 51 20.18 -1.24 2.21
CA GLN A 51 19.07 -2.19 2.38
C GLN A 51 17.85 -1.49 2.97
N ALA A 52 18.03 -0.58 3.93
CA ALA A 52 16.97 0.22 4.52
C ALA A 52 16.24 1.05 3.46
N GLU A 53 16.97 1.74 2.58
CA GLU A 53 16.38 2.53 1.51
C GLU A 53 15.59 1.66 0.52
N GLN A 54 16.12 0.49 0.17
CA GLN A 54 15.43 -0.48 -0.69
C GLN A 54 14.15 -1.02 -0.04
N LEU A 55 14.18 -1.31 1.26
CA LEU A 55 13.03 -1.76 2.03
C LEU A 55 11.97 -0.68 2.17
N LYS A 56 12.35 0.58 2.39
CA LYS A 56 11.42 1.73 2.42
C LYS A 56 10.65 1.84 1.10
N LYS A 57 11.36 1.79 -0.03
CA LYS A 57 10.73 1.80 -1.37
C LYS A 57 9.80 0.61 -1.60
N LEU A 58 10.19 -0.58 -1.11
CA LEU A 58 9.40 -1.79 -1.23
C LEU A 58 8.10 -1.73 -0.39
N GLU A 59 8.20 -1.31 0.87
CA GLU A 59 7.07 -1.20 1.80
C GLU A 59 6.09 -0.11 1.36
N LEU A 60 6.58 1.06 0.94
CA LEU A 60 5.72 2.13 0.43
C LEU A 60 4.94 1.67 -0.80
N ARG A 61 5.61 0.99 -1.75
CA ARG A 61 4.94 0.41 -2.92
C ARG A 61 3.87 -0.60 -2.52
N PHE A 62 4.17 -1.47 -1.55
CA PHE A 62 3.20 -2.44 -1.04
C PHE A 62 1.96 -1.74 -0.48
N LEU A 63 2.11 -0.72 0.37
CA LEU A 63 0.96 0.00 0.95
C LEU A 63 0.12 0.71 -0.11
N LEU A 64 0.75 1.36 -1.10
CA LEU A 64 0.04 1.99 -2.21
C LEU A 64 -0.72 0.97 -3.07
N ASP A 65 -0.17 -0.23 -3.25
CA ASP A 65 -0.85 -1.30 -4.00
C ASP A 65 -1.97 -1.97 -3.19
N VAL A 66 -1.83 -2.05 -1.86
CA VAL A 66 -2.91 -2.47 -0.94
C VAL A 66 -4.07 -1.48 -1.01
N GLN A 67 -3.79 -0.18 -0.91
CA GLN A 67 -4.81 0.86 -1.04
C GLN A 67 -5.58 0.75 -2.37
N LYS A 68 -4.89 0.44 -3.48
CA LYS A 68 -5.56 0.19 -4.78
C LYS A 68 -6.40 -1.10 -4.77
N ALA A 69 -5.96 -2.12 -4.04
CA ALA A 69 -6.66 -3.39 -3.95
C ALA A 69 -7.96 -3.26 -3.14
N GLU A 70 -7.94 -2.51 -2.05
CA GLU A 70 -9.11 -2.23 -1.19
C GLU A 70 -10.16 -1.37 -1.91
N ASN A 71 -9.74 -0.41 -2.73
CA ASN A 71 -10.65 0.43 -3.51
C ASN A 71 -11.23 -0.25 -4.76
N CYS A 72 -11.00 -1.56 -4.96
CA CYS A 72 -11.53 -2.29 -6.11
C CYS A 72 -12.92 -2.89 -5.83
N CYS A 73 -13.97 -2.31 -6.43
CA CYS A 73 -15.37 -2.72 -6.20
C CYS A 73 -15.73 -4.15 -6.67
N PHE A 74 -14.94 -4.76 -7.56
CA PHE A 74 -15.22 -6.07 -8.16
C PHE A 74 -14.14 -7.13 -7.87
N CYS A 75 -13.17 -6.80 -7.01
CA CYS A 75 -12.11 -7.72 -6.64
C CYS A 75 -12.44 -8.43 -5.32
N ASN A 76 -11.82 -9.58 -5.06
CA ASN A 76 -11.65 -10.06 -3.69
C ASN A 76 -10.42 -9.34 -3.11
N PRO A 77 -10.59 -8.31 -2.25
CA PRO A 77 -9.48 -7.49 -1.77
C PRO A 77 -8.48 -8.34 -0.98
N GLN A 78 -8.96 -9.24 -0.11
CA GLN A 78 -8.12 -10.11 0.70
C GLN A 78 -7.16 -10.96 -0.14
N LYS A 79 -7.69 -11.68 -1.15
CA LYS A 79 -6.85 -12.51 -2.04
C LYS A 79 -5.78 -11.67 -2.77
N ARG A 80 -6.12 -10.41 -3.08
CA ARG A 80 -5.20 -9.50 -3.77
C ARG A 80 -4.13 -8.98 -2.82
N VAL A 81 -4.49 -8.62 -1.59
CA VAL A 81 -3.56 -8.23 -0.51
C VAL A 81 -2.61 -9.38 -0.18
N ASP A 82 -3.09 -10.62 -0.08
CA ASP A 82 -2.26 -11.79 0.16
C ASP A 82 -1.21 -11.99 -0.94
N LYS A 83 -1.61 -11.81 -2.20
CA LYS A 83 -0.69 -11.87 -3.35
C LYS A 83 0.35 -10.75 -3.30
N LEU A 84 -0.05 -9.54 -2.91
CA LEU A 84 0.87 -8.42 -2.74
C LEU A 84 1.85 -8.66 -1.59
N ARG A 85 1.38 -9.24 -0.48
CA ARG A 85 2.22 -9.60 0.68
C ARG A 85 3.24 -10.68 0.31
N ALA A 86 2.84 -11.70 -0.44
CA ALA A 86 3.76 -12.71 -0.96
C ALA A 86 4.83 -12.10 -1.86
N LYS A 87 4.45 -11.20 -2.78
CA LYS A 87 5.41 -10.46 -3.62
C LYS A 87 6.37 -9.60 -2.81
N LYS A 88 5.87 -8.91 -1.77
CA LYS A 88 6.70 -8.14 -0.84
C LYS A 88 7.77 -9.01 -0.21
N TYR A 89 7.39 -10.15 0.35
CA TYR A 89 8.35 -11.06 0.98
C TYR A 89 9.38 -11.64 0.01
N LEU A 90 8.98 -12.00 -1.21
CA LEU A 90 9.92 -12.45 -2.24
C LEU A 90 10.91 -11.35 -2.66
N ALA A 91 10.50 -10.08 -2.64
CA ALA A 91 11.40 -8.97 -2.92
C ALA A 91 12.32 -8.67 -1.73
N ALA A 92 11.80 -8.71 -0.50
CA ALA A 92 12.59 -8.52 0.72
C ALA A 92 13.67 -9.61 0.88
N GLU A 93 13.38 -10.85 0.51
CA GLU A 93 14.36 -11.95 0.51
C GLU A 93 15.54 -11.72 -0.45
N LYS A 94 15.35 -10.91 -1.50
CA LYS A 94 16.43 -10.50 -2.42
C LYS A 94 17.26 -9.34 -1.91
N ILE A 95 16.71 -8.53 -1.00
CA ILE A 95 17.38 -7.36 -0.41
C ILE A 95 18.20 -7.79 0.83
N LEU A 96 17.63 -8.69 1.62
CA LEU A 96 18.19 -9.09 2.92
C LEU A 96 18.83 -10.47 2.85
N PRO A 97 20.02 -10.66 3.45
CA PRO A 97 20.54 -11.98 3.82
C PRO A 97 19.48 -12.80 4.56
N LYS A 98 19.50 -14.11 4.36
CA LYS A 98 18.50 -15.06 4.89
C LYS A 98 18.20 -14.86 6.39
N TYR A 99 19.22 -14.64 7.21
CA TYR A 99 19.04 -14.42 8.65
C TYR A 99 18.28 -13.12 8.96
N GLN A 100 18.63 -12.01 8.30
CA GLN A 100 17.94 -10.72 8.47
C GLN A 100 16.52 -10.78 7.91
N PHE A 101 16.30 -11.50 6.80
CA PHE A 101 14.97 -11.71 6.23
C PHE A 101 14.03 -12.46 7.20
N ILE A 102 14.52 -13.51 7.86
CA ILE A 102 13.73 -14.27 8.85
C ILE A 102 13.28 -13.34 9.99
N GLN A 103 14.18 -12.50 10.49
CA GLN A 103 13.85 -11.51 11.53
C GLN A 103 12.85 -10.47 11.04
N TYR A 104 13.08 -9.89 9.86
CA TYR A 104 12.17 -8.94 9.22
C TYR A 104 10.75 -9.50 9.12
N LYS A 105 10.60 -10.71 8.59
CA LYS A 105 9.30 -11.39 8.47
C LYS A 105 8.66 -11.66 9.85
N ALA A 106 9.45 -11.97 10.87
CA ALA A 106 8.94 -12.22 12.21
C ALA A 106 8.42 -10.93 12.88
N ILE A 107 9.11 -9.80 12.73
CA ILE A 107 8.67 -8.50 13.26
C ILE A 107 7.43 -8.03 12.52
N ASP A 108 7.45 -8.05 11.18
CA ASP A 108 6.32 -7.62 10.34
C ASP A 108 5.03 -8.39 10.67
N ASN A 109 5.12 -9.73 10.80
CA ASN A 109 3.96 -10.54 11.18
C ASN A 109 3.46 -10.26 12.61
N LYS A 110 4.34 -9.87 13.55
CA LYS A 110 3.92 -9.49 14.91
C LYS A 110 3.20 -8.15 14.91
N GLU A 111 3.63 -7.21 14.08
CA GLU A 111 2.96 -5.92 13.91
C GLU A 111 1.57 -6.09 13.29
N VAL A 112 1.45 -6.93 12.26
CA VAL A 112 0.15 -7.29 11.67
C VAL A 112 -0.79 -7.90 12.69
N LYS A 113 -0.28 -8.73 13.62
CA LYS A 113 -1.10 -9.29 14.71
C LYS A 113 -1.52 -8.25 15.76
N ARG A 114 -0.72 -7.22 15.98
CA ARG A 114 -1.02 -6.15 16.95
C ARG A 114 -2.03 -5.15 16.40
N HIS A 115 -2.07 -4.96 15.08
CA HIS A 115 -3.00 -4.08 14.40
C HIS A 115 -3.82 -4.89 13.37
N PRO A 116 -4.78 -5.71 13.85
CA PRO A 116 -5.59 -6.56 12.97
C PRO A 116 -6.41 -5.74 11.98
N GLU A 117 -6.72 -4.49 12.29
CA GLU A 117 -7.37 -3.52 11.39
C GLU A 117 -6.60 -3.20 10.09
N ILE A 118 -5.34 -3.62 9.98
CA ILE A 118 -4.51 -3.55 8.76
C ILE A 118 -4.55 -4.89 7.97
N ALA A 119 -5.20 -5.92 8.53
CA ALA A 119 -5.20 -7.29 8.03
C ALA A 119 -6.58 -7.82 7.60
N GLU A 120 -7.65 -7.02 7.78
CA GLU A 120 -9.06 -7.34 7.50
C GLU A 120 -9.57 -6.81 6.16
#